data_AF-A0A527GI44-F1
#
_entry.id   AF-A0A527GI44-F1
#
_cell.length_a   1.000
_cell.length_b   1.000
_cell.length_c   1.000
_cell.angle_alpha   90.00
_cell.angle_beta   90.00
_cell.angle_gamma   90.00
#
_symmetry.space_group_name_H-M   'P 1'
#
loop_
_entity.id
_entity.type
_entity.pdbx_description
1 polymer ?
#
loop_
_entity_poly.entity_id
_entity_poly.type
_entity_poly.pdbx_seq_one_letter_code
_entity_poly.pdbx_strand_id
1 'polypeptide(L)'
;RDMVQNHMLQLLCLVAMEAPSSMDADAVRDEKLKVLRALKRINGNEAPKHTVRGQYRAGASAGGPVKGYVEELGKDSNTETFVAIKAE
;
A
#
# COMPACT_ATOMS: atom_id res chain seq x y z
N ARG A 1 5.43 -5.95 -0.71
CA ARG A 1 4.29 -6.55 0.06
C ARG A 1 4.18 -6.01 1.49
N ASP A 2 5.28 -5.53 2.08
CA ASP A 2 5.41 -5.02 3.44
C ASP A 2 4.25 -4.14 3.95
N MET A 3 4.14 -2.90 3.45
CA MET A 3 3.20 -1.92 4.00
C MET A 3 1.79 -1.99 3.40
N VAL A 4 1.65 -2.29 2.11
CA VAL A 4 0.36 -2.13 1.41
C VAL A 4 -0.63 -3.24 1.74
N GLN A 5 -0.23 -4.51 1.56
CA GLN A 5 -1.18 -5.63 1.56
C GLN A 5 -1.81 -5.87 2.94
N ASN A 6 -1.14 -5.44 4.00
CA ASN A 6 -1.63 -5.57 5.36
C ASN A 6 -2.00 -4.20 5.95
N HIS A 7 -1.01 -3.37 6.25
CA HIS A 7 -1.20 -2.16 7.04
C HIS A 7 -2.12 -1.13 6.36
N MET A 8 -1.80 -0.75 5.11
CA MET A 8 -2.62 0.23 4.38
C MET A 8 -4.01 -0.31 4.07
N LEU A 9 -4.13 -1.60 3.76
CA LEU A 9 -5.42 -2.20 3.48
C LEU A 9 -6.33 -2.25 4.71
N GLN A 10 -5.76 -2.52 5.90
CA GLN A 10 -6.50 -2.47 7.17
C GLN A 10 -6.98 -1.04 7.48
N LEU A 11 -6.12 -0.03 7.28
CA LEU A 11 -6.50 1.37 7.46
C LEU A 11 -7.60 1.78 6.47
N LEU A 12 -7.48 1.39 5.21
CA LEU A 12 -8.51 1.63 4.20
C LEU A 12 -9.86 1.05 4.64
N CYS A 13 -9.87 -0.20 5.11
CA CYS A 13 -11.11 -0.83 5.58
C CYS A 13 -11.71 -0.11 6.79
N LEU A 14 -10.89 0.39 7.72
CA LEU A 14 -11.37 1.14 8.88
C LEU A 14 -11.99 2.49 8.51
N VAL A 15 -11.44 3.16 7.49
CA VAL A 15 -11.92 4.48 7.05
C VAL A 15 -13.13 4.37 6.11
N ALA A 16 -13.21 3.30 5.31
CA ALA A 16 -14.24 3.15 4.29
C ALA A 16 -15.43 2.24 4.69
N MET A 17 -15.37 1.57 5.85
CA MET A 17 -16.47 0.74 6.31
C MET A 17 -17.68 1.56 6.75
N GLU A 18 -18.87 1.00 6.58
CA GLU A 18 -20.08 1.52 7.21
C GLU A 18 -20.02 1.35 8.74
N ALA A 19 -20.91 2.04 9.46
CA ALA A 19 -21.03 1.85 10.89
C ALA A 19 -21.44 0.40 11.21
N PRO A 20 -20.67 -0.34 12.04
CA PRO A 20 -21.01 -1.70 12.39
C PRO A 20 -22.24 -1.74 13.30
N SER A 21 -22.96 -2.87 13.29
CA SER A 21 -24.15 -3.07 14.13
C SER A 21 -23.83 -3.04 15.64
N SER A 22 -22.59 -3.33 16.01
CA SER A 22 -22.04 -3.17 17.36
C SER A 22 -20.52 -2.99 17.30
N MET A 23 -19.90 -2.69 18.44
CA MET A 23 -18.42 -2.62 18.57
C MET A 23 -17.76 -3.98 18.83
N ASP A 24 -18.52 -5.07 18.72
CA ASP A 24 -17.97 -6.42 18.84
C ASP A 24 -17.04 -6.72 17.68
N ALA A 25 -16.02 -7.56 17.95
CA ALA A 25 -14.96 -7.85 16.99
C ALA A 25 -15.50 -8.42 15.66
N ASP A 26 -16.53 -9.26 15.72
CA ASP A 26 -17.13 -9.88 14.54
C ASP A 26 -17.93 -8.87 13.71
N ALA A 27 -18.70 -7.98 14.35
CA ALA A 27 -19.44 -6.93 13.65
C ALA A 27 -18.50 -5.96 12.91
N VAL A 28 -17.40 -5.56 13.54
CA VAL A 28 -16.37 -4.72 12.89
C VAL A 28 -15.67 -5.47 11.75
N ARG A 29 -15.40 -6.77 11.94
CA ARG A 29 -14.76 -7.61 10.91
C ARG A 29 -15.65 -7.75 9.68
N ASP A 30 -16.95 -7.90 9.87
CA ASP A 30 -17.91 -8.04 8.78
C ASP A 30 -17.96 -6.79 7.91
N GLU A 31 -18.00 -5.59 8.51
CA GLU A 31 -17.99 -4.34 7.72
C GLU A 31 -16.66 -4.15 6.98
N LYS A 32 -15.52 -4.49 7.58
CA LYS A 32 -14.22 -4.51 6.88
C LYS A 32 -14.22 -5.47 5.68
N LEU A 33 -14.80 -6.66 5.83
CA LEU A 33 -14.90 -7.64 4.75
C LEU A 33 -15.79 -7.16 3.60
N LYS A 34 -16.85 -6.40 3.89
CA LYS A 34 -17.68 -5.78 2.85
C LYS A 34 -16.87 -4.78 2.01
N VAL A 35 -16.05 -3.93 2.64
CA VAL A 35 -15.14 -3.02 1.93
C VAL A 35 -14.21 -3.81 0.99
N LEU A 36 -13.54 -4.85 1.51
CA LEU A 36 -12.63 -5.67 0.70
C LEU A 36 -13.30 -6.34 -0.50
N ARG A 37 -14.57 -6.75 -0.35
CA ARG A 37 -15.36 -7.35 -1.43
C ARG A 37 -15.85 -6.33 -2.46
N ALA A 38 -16.05 -5.08 -2.04
CA ALA A 38 -16.49 -3.99 -2.90
C ALA A 38 -15.36 -3.39 -3.74
N LEU A 39 -14.11 -3.45 -3.25
CA LEU A 39 -12.95 -2.93 -3.98
C LEU A 39 -12.81 -3.55 -5.37
N LYS A 40 -12.66 -2.69 -6.38
CA LYS A 40 -12.40 -3.12 -7.74
C LYS A 40 -11.00 -3.73 -7.83
N ARG A 41 -10.93 -4.93 -8.42
CA ARG A 41 -9.65 -5.62 -8.62
C ARG A 41 -8.81 -4.89 -9.68
N ILE A 42 -7.61 -4.48 -9.29
CA ILE A 42 -6.60 -3.97 -10.22
C ILE A 42 -5.91 -5.17 -10.87
N ASN A 43 -6.25 -5.44 -12.13
CA ASN A 43 -5.67 -6.54 -12.90
C ASN A 43 -4.34 -6.12 -13.56
N GLY A 44 -3.54 -7.08 -14.05
CA GLY A 44 -2.19 -6.82 -14.58
C GLY A 44 -2.12 -5.73 -15.66
N ASN A 45 -3.11 -5.66 -16.55
CA ASN A 45 -3.18 -4.65 -17.62
C ASN A 45 -3.60 -3.26 -17.12
N GLU A 46 -4.28 -3.18 -15.97
CA GLU A 46 -4.74 -1.93 -15.35
C GLU A 46 -3.78 -1.42 -14.29
N ALA A 47 -2.91 -2.29 -13.75
CA ALA A 47 -1.95 -1.94 -12.71
C ALA A 47 -1.10 -0.68 -13.04
N PRO A 48 -0.58 -0.49 -14.27
CA PRO A 48 0.16 0.73 -14.61
C PRO A 48 -0.70 2.01 -14.61
N LYS A 49 -2.03 1.91 -14.74
CA LYS A 49 -2.95 3.06 -14.76
C LYS A 49 -3.37 3.50 -13.36
N HIS A 50 -3.46 2.56 -12.42
CA HIS A 50 -3.95 2.81 -11.06
C HIS A 50 -2.85 2.81 -10.01
N THR A 51 -1.61 2.50 -10.39
CA THR A 51 -0.49 2.44 -9.45
C THR A 51 0.73 3.18 -10.01
N VAL A 52 1.47 3.81 -9.10
CA VAL A 52 2.82 4.33 -9.36
C VAL A 52 3.76 3.60 -8.42
N ARG A 53 4.86 3.07 -8.96
CA ARG A 53 5.94 2.46 -8.20
C ARG A 53 7.20 3.29 -8.38
N GLY A 54 7.97 3.42 -7.31
CA GLY A 54 9.24 4.14 -7.31
C GLY A 54 10.30 3.37 -6.55
N GLN A 55 11.55 3.73 -6.82
CA GLN A 55 12.71 3.27 -6.09
C GLN A 55 13.55 4.51 -5.76
N TYR A 56 13.86 4.73 -4.48
CA TYR A 56 14.60 5.92 -4.09
C TYR A 56 16.03 5.87 -4.64
N ARG A 57 16.52 7.05 -5.01
CA ARG A 57 17.88 7.29 -5.47
C ARG A 57 18.68 8.02 -4.39
N ALA A 58 19.97 8.18 -4.62
CA ALA A 58 20.81 8.98 -3.76
C ALA A 58 20.19 10.38 -3.56
N GLY A 59 20.31 10.88 -2.34
CA GLY A 59 19.67 12.12 -1.93
C GLY A 59 20.29 12.70 -0.66
N ALA A 60 19.58 13.63 -0.03
CA ALA A 60 20.00 14.22 1.23
C ALA A 60 18.95 13.93 2.31
N SER A 61 19.42 13.58 3.50
CA SER A 61 18.62 13.46 4.72
C SER A 61 19.14 14.41 5.79
N ALA A 62 18.48 14.48 6.95
CA ALA A 62 18.98 15.25 8.09
C ALA A 62 20.39 14.81 8.54
N GLY A 63 20.78 13.56 8.29
CA GLY A 63 22.11 13.02 8.58
C GLY A 63 23.15 13.26 7.48
N GLY A 64 22.82 14.02 6.43
CA GLY A 64 23.69 14.25 5.28
C GLY A 64 23.33 13.38 4.06
N PRO A 65 24.26 13.22 3.11
CA PRO A 65 24.00 12.49 1.86
C PRO A 65 23.75 11.00 2.12
N VAL A 66 22.74 10.45 1.46
CA VAL A 66 22.34 9.05 1.55
C VAL A 66 22.39 8.40 0.16
N LYS A 67 22.71 7.11 0.14
CA LYS A 67 22.84 6.32 -1.10
C LYS A 67 21.47 5.96 -1.66
N GLY A 68 21.42 5.64 -2.94
CA GLY A 68 20.24 5.04 -3.56
C GLY A 68 20.08 3.56 -3.22
N TYR A 69 18.88 3.02 -3.37
CA TYR A 69 18.58 1.62 -3.00
C TYR A 69 19.47 0.59 -3.73
N VAL A 70 19.73 0.80 -5.03
CA VAL A 70 20.62 -0.08 -5.84
C VAL A 70 22.07 0.00 -5.36
N GLU A 71 22.53 1.18 -4.95
CA GLU A 71 23.88 1.38 -4.43
C GLU A 71 24.07 0.71 -3.07
N GLU A 72 23.03 0.73 -2.22
CA GLU A 72 23.00 0.00 -0.95
C GLU A 72 23.00 -1.51 -1.17
N LEU A 73 22.29 -1.98 -2.20
CA LEU A 73 22.20 -3.40 -2.54
C LEU A 73 23.45 -3.94 -3.27
N GLY A 74 24.19 -3.07 -3.96
CA GLY A 74 25.39 -3.42 -4.74
C GLY A 74 25.10 -4.21 -6.03
N LYS A 75 23.84 -4.24 -6.50
CA LYS A 75 23.41 -4.91 -7.73
C LYS A 75 22.09 -4.33 -8.24
N ASP A 76 21.81 -4.53 -9.52
CA ASP A 76 20.54 -4.12 -10.13
C ASP A 76 19.34 -4.78 -9.44
N SER A 77 18.25 -4.01 -9.29
CA SER A 77 17.03 -4.46 -8.64
C SER A 77 15.79 -3.74 -9.15
N ASN A 78 14.72 -4.49 -9.38
CA ASN A 78 13.40 -3.99 -9.74
C ASN A 78 12.45 -3.87 -8.53
N THR A 79 12.98 -4.01 -7.30
CA THR A 79 12.21 -3.89 -6.07
C THR A 79 11.78 -2.44 -5.84
N GLU A 80 10.48 -2.25 -5.61
CA GLU A 80 9.93 -0.95 -5.23
C GLU A 80 10.26 -0.59 -3.79
N THR A 81 10.54 0.69 -3.55
CA THR A 81 10.67 1.27 -2.20
C THR A 81 9.59 2.33 -1.94
N PHE A 82 8.80 2.66 -2.97
CA PHE A 82 7.69 3.57 -2.91
C PHE A 82 6.54 3.03 -3.77
N VAL A 83 5.31 3.25 -3.30
CA VAL A 83 4.11 2.92 -4.06
C VAL A 83 2.99 3.90 -3.74
N ALA A 84 2.28 4.33 -4.77
CA ALA A 84 1.01 5.04 -4.67
C ALA A 84 -0.06 4.26 -5.45
N ILE A 85 -1.27 4.17 -4.89
CA ILE A 85 -2.37 3.37 -5.45
C ILE A 85 -3.64 4.22 -5.41
N LYS A 86 -4.34 4.29 -6.54
CA LYS A 86 -5.73 4.74 -6.60
C LYS A 86 -6.63 3.52 -6.45
N ALA A 87 -7.32 3.40 -5.33
CA ALA A 87 -8.35 2.40 -5.08
C ALA A 87 -9.74 2.99 -5.36
N GLU A 88 -10.64 2.16 -5.89
CA GLU A 88 -12.04 2.49 -6.19
C GLU A 88 -12.93 1.27 -5.96
#